data_AF-A0A8T7FRD4-F1
#
_entry.id   AF-A0A8T7FRD4-F1
#
_cell.length_a   1.000
_cell.length_b   1.000
_cell.length_c   1.000
_cell.angle_alpha   90.00
_cell.angle_beta   90.00
_cell.angle_gamma   90.00
#
_symmetry.space_group_name_H-M   'P 1'
#
loop_
_entity.id
_entity.type
_entity.pdbx_description
1 polymer ?
#
loop_
_entity_poly.entity_id
_entity_poly.type
_entity_poly.pdbx_seq_one_letter_code
_entity_poly.pdbx_strand_id
1 'polypeptide(L)'
;MHTSYRFALFAVQNNTRVVVSTNTINLQDQLIKKDIPDLQAALNLDVRAAVLKGRVNYLCPRRLEYMRSHGPANANEMRVLAKIIVWQLENTSGDRNELNLTGPIEREIWSRLSAEDDACTTETCLGRMGGACPFHRAKQAAQSSHLLIVNHALLLSDVSTGSKVLPEYDYVIIDEAHHMESAVTNALSFRMTQNDLDRMLKELGGSSAGLLGRMLTDTHDSLRPADFGLLQQKSKRATDQAFRLEQLSKEFFSYLGEFIAAQREGQQQNNYSWQMRITPAARTLQGWDDLEMLWGQVSETMEVLLKTLDEIYKALGELYSDGHENVEDVMGSLGTLIRRMTEAETAASGMMHNPSNELIYWIEVNPRGERLSLNAAPLRVGPARSKTSLV
;
A
#
# COMPACT_ATOMS: atom_id res chain seq x y z
N MET A 1 3.14 -22.59 -32.65
CA MET A 1 3.51 -22.45 -31.22
C MET A 1 4.94 -21.96 -30.98
N HIS A 2 5.87 -21.97 -31.95
CA HIS A 2 7.29 -21.61 -31.72
C HIS A 2 7.63 -20.12 -31.61
N THR A 3 6.69 -19.19 -31.81
CA THR A 3 6.99 -17.75 -31.86
C THR A 3 6.99 -17.05 -30.50
N SER A 4 6.34 -17.63 -29.48
CA SER A 4 5.98 -16.89 -28.26
C SER A 4 7.10 -16.68 -27.25
N TYR A 5 8.26 -17.32 -27.39
CA TYR A 5 9.30 -17.32 -26.34
C TYR A 5 10.71 -16.98 -26.83
N ARG A 6 10.84 -16.33 -28.00
CA ARG A 6 12.16 -15.90 -28.53
C ARG A 6 12.92 -14.98 -27.57
N PHE A 7 12.20 -14.28 -26.70
CA PHE A 7 12.79 -13.43 -25.67
C PHE A 7 13.62 -14.20 -24.63
N ALA A 8 13.25 -15.45 -24.31
CA ALA A 8 14.01 -16.26 -23.37
C ALA A 8 15.36 -16.68 -23.96
N LEU A 9 15.36 -17.06 -25.24
CA LEU A 9 16.58 -17.33 -25.98
C LEU A 9 17.47 -16.08 -26.08
N PHE A 10 16.87 -14.94 -26.39
CA PHE A 10 17.56 -13.65 -26.43
C PHE A 10 18.20 -13.29 -25.08
N ALA A 11 17.46 -13.43 -23.98
CA ALA A 11 17.94 -13.14 -22.63
C ALA A 11 19.19 -13.97 -22.27
N VAL A 12 19.15 -15.28 -22.59
CA VAL A 12 20.27 -16.19 -22.33
C VAL A 12 21.46 -15.89 -23.24
N GLN A 13 21.24 -15.73 -24.55
CA GLN A 13 22.32 -15.50 -25.53
C GLN A 13 23.09 -14.20 -25.29
N ASN A 14 22.40 -13.16 -24.85
CA ASN A 14 23.00 -11.84 -24.59
C ASN A 14 23.35 -11.64 -23.12
N ASN A 15 23.13 -12.65 -22.26
CA ASN A 15 23.27 -12.53 -20.81
C ASN A 15 22.65 -11.24 -20.25
N THR A 16 21.47 -10.90 -20.76
CA THR A 16 20.75 -9.66 -20.40
C THR A 16 19.42 -10.01 -19.75
N ARG A 17 19.01 -9.20 -18.77
CA ARG A 17 17.71 -9.34 -18.13
C ARG A 17 16.59 -8.85 -19.06
N VAL A 18 15.56 -9.68 -19.19
CA VAL A 18 14.28 -9.30 -19.80
C VAL A 18 13.21 -9.34 -18.71
N VAL A 19 12.54 -8.21 -18.51
CA VAL A 19 11.39 -8.10 -17.60
C VAL A 19 10.13 -8.48 -18.35
N VAL A 20 9.32 -9.38 -17.81
CA VAL A 20 8.00 -9.76 -18.34
C VAL A 20 6.93 -9.28 -17.36
N SER A 21 6.14 -8.31 -17.79
CA SER A 21 5.07 -7.73 -16.99
C SER A 21 3.73 -8.32 -17.38
N THR A 22 2.98 -8.85 -16.43
CA THR A 22 1.65 -9.45 -16.64
C THR A 22 0.55 -8.70 -15.89
N ASN A 23 -0.71 -8.93 -16.25
CA ASN A 23 -1.83 -8.26 -15.59
C ASN A 23 -2.04 -8.74 -14.13
N THR A 24 -1.99 -10.05 -13.88
CA THR A 24 -2.37 -10.63 -12.58
C THR A 24 -1.28 -11.50 -11.98
N ILE A 25 -1.28 -11.61 -10.64
CA ILE A 25 -0.34 -12.49 -9.93
C ILE A 25 -0.52 -13.96 -10.34
N ASN A 26 -1.75 -14.40 -10.60
CA ASN A 26 -2.03 -15.76 -11.06
C ASN A 26 -1.35 -16.08 -12.40
N LEU A 27 -1.30 -15.11 -13.32
CA LEU A 27 -0.57 -15.27 -14.59
C LEU A 27 0.94 -15.40 -14.35
N GLN A 28 1.49 -14.70 -13.36
CA GLN A 28 2.90 -14.87 -12.98
C GLN A 28 3.18 -16.29 -12.48
N ASP A 29 2.29 -16.82 -11.64
CA ASP A 29 2.42 -18.17 -11.09
C ASP A 29 2.31 -19.23 -12.20
N GLN A 30 1.43 -19.00 -13.19
CA GLN A 30 1.35 -19.86 -14.37
C GLN A 30 2.64 -19.85 -15.19
N LEU A 31 3.20 -18.65 -15.45
CA LEU A 31 4.44 -18.52 -16.21
C LEU A 31 5.60 -19.25 -15.54
N ILE A 32 5.79 -19.07 -14.22
CA ILE A 32 6.93 -19.65 -13.51
C ILE A 32 6.76 -21.15 -13.20
N LYS A 33 5.54 -21.61 -12.89
CA LYS A 33 5.29 -23.01 -12.48
C LYS A 33 5.08 -23.94 -13.67
N LYS A 34 4.74 -23.42 -14.85
CA LYS A 34 4.40 -24.23 -16.03
C LYS A 34 5.11 -23.77 -17.30
N ASP A 35 4.80 -22.57 -17.78
CA ASP A 35 5.16 -22.19 -19.16
C ASP A 35 6.68 -22.07 -19.36
N ILE A 36 7.42 -21.54 -18.37
CA ILE A 36 8.88 -21.45 -18.42
C ILE A 36 9.57 -22.81 -18.25
N PRO A 37 9.18 -23.67 -17.29
CA PRO A 37 9.67 -25.05 -17.23
C PRO A 37 9.44 -25.83 -18.53
N ASP A 38 8.26 -25.72 -19.13
CA ASP A 38 7.93 -26.37 -20.41
C ASP A 38 8.84 -25.84 -21.54
N LEU A 39 9.12 -24.53 -21.54
CA LEU A 39 10.04 -23.90 -22.48
C LEU A 39 11.49 -24.38 -22.30
N GLN A 40 11.97 -24.44 -21.06
CA GLN A 40 13.31 -24.94 -20.72
C GLN A 40 13.49 -26.37 -21.24
N ALA A 41 12.49 -27.24 -21.01
CA ALA A 41 12.50 -28.62 -21.46
C ALA A 41 12.46 -28.73 -23.00
N ALA A 42 11.61 -27.94 -23.66
CA ALA A 42 11.44 -28.00 -25.12
C ALA A 42 12.66 -27.48 -25.90
N LEU A 43 13.36 -26.48 -25.36
CA LEU A 43 14.48 -25.82 -26.05
C LEU A 43 15.86 -26.17 -25.48
N ASN A 44 15.91 -27.00 -24.43
CA ASN A 44 17.14 -27.33 -23.69
C ASN A 44 17.93 -26.07 -23.29
N LEU A 45 17.20 -25.07 -22.77
CA LEU A 45 17.71 -23.75 -22.41
C LEU A 45 17.87 -23.65 -20.88
N ASP A 46 19.06 -23.26 -20.42
CA ASP A 46 19.29 -22.90 -19.01
C ASP A 46 18.91 -21.43 -18.76
N VAL A 47 17.60 -21.16 -18.69
CA VAL A 47 17.09 -19.82 -18.41
C VAL A 47 16.71 -19.67 -16.93
N ARG A 48 17.45 -18.84 -16.18
CA ARG A 48 17.10 -18.47 -14.81
C ARG A 48 15.91 -17.50 -14.81
N ALA A 49 14.75 -17.96 -14.36
CA ALA A 49 13.56 -17.13 -14.20
C ALA A 49 13.25 -16.87 -12.72
N ALA A 50 12.79 -15.67 -12.41
CA ALA A 50 12.34 -15.30 -11.07
C ALA A 50 11.05 -14.49 -11.14
N VAL A 51 10.23 -14.60 -10.09
CA VAL A 51 9.03 -13.78 -9.89
C VAL A 51 9.29 -12.79 -8.76
N LEU A 52 8.97 -11.53 -8.99
CA LEU A 52 8.99 -10.50 -7.96
C LEU A 52 7.61 -9.86 -7.83
N LYS A 53 7.03 -9.96 -6.63
CA LYS A 53 5.74 -9.38 -6.27
C LYS A 53 5.95 -8.13 -5.39
N GLY A 54 4.92 -7.33 -5.20
CA GLY A 54 4.96 -6.23 -4.23
C GLY A 54 5.17 -6.74 -2.80
N ARG A 55 5.80 -5.96 -1.93
CA ARG A 55 6.15 -6.30 -0.54
C ARG A 55 5.00 -6.90 0.28
N VAL A 56 3.79 -6.38 0.09
CA VAL A 56 2.56 -6.87 0.76
C VAL A 56 2.27 -8.35 0.46
N ASN A 57 2.85 -8.94 -0.58
CA ASN A 57 2.64 -10.35 -0.93
C ASN A 57 3.58 -11.31 -0.18
N TYR A 58 4.49 -10.80 0.64
CA TYR A 58 5.46 -11.62 1.37
C TYR A 58 5.25 -11.49 2.88
N LEU A 59 5.31 -12.60 3.61
CA LEU A 59 5.31 -12.58 5.06
C LEU A 59 6.60 -11.91 5.58
N CYS A 60 6.48 -11.04 6.58
CA CYS A 60 7.64 -10.48 7.30
C CYS A 60 7.93 -11.33 8.54
N PRO A 61 9.07 -12.04 8.60
CA PRO A 61 9.42 -12.86 9.77
C PRO A 61 9.54 -12.03 11.06
N ARG A 62 10.03 -10.78 10.97
CA ARG A 62 10.16 -9.88 12.13
C ARG A 62 8.79 -9.55 12.75
N ARG A 63 7.84 -9.14 11.91
CA ARG A 63 6.48 -8.82 12.36
C ARG A 63 5.72 -10.05 12.86
N LEU A 64 5.97 -11.22 12.25
CA LEU A 64 5.45 -12.49 12.76
C LEU A 64 6.00 -12.79 14.16
N GLU A 65 7.31 -12.68 14.35
CA GLU A 65 7.94 -12.96 15.63
C GLU A 65 7.46 -11.98 16.71
N TYR A 66 7.29 -10.70 16.37
CA TYR A 66 6.68 -9.72 17.25
C TYR A 66 5.27 -10.14 17.71
N MET A 67 4.40 -10.57 16.79
CA MET A 67 3.07 -11.05 17.14
C MET A 67 3.10 -12.34 17.98
N ARG A 68 4.11 -13.21 17.78
CA ARG A 68 4.30 -14.43 18.58
C ARG A 68 4.75 -14.11 20.01
N SER A 69 5.63 -13.13 20.19
CA SER A 69 6.19 -12.77 21.50
C SER A 69 5.23 -11.94 22.35
N HIS A 70 4.49 -11.01 21.74
CA HIS A 70 3.55 -10.13 22.45
C HIS A 70 2.11 -10.68 22.50
N GLY A 71 1.84 -11.70 21.70
CA GLY A 71 0.52 -12.32 21.58
C GLY A 71 -0.44 -11.52 20.68
N PRO A 72 -1.46 -12.18 20.10
CA PRO A 72 -2.48 -11.52 19.31
C PRO A 72 -3.41 -10.69 20.20
N ALA A 73 -3.79 -9.50 19.73
CA ALA A 73 -4.65 -8.59 20.49
C ALA A 73 -6.12 -9.05 20.57
N ASN A 74 -6.56 -9.92 19.65
CA ASN A 74 -7.94 -10.39 19.57
C ASN A 74 -8.06 -11.75 18.87
N ALA A 75 -9.28 -12.31 18.86
CA ALA A 75 -9.57 -13.61 18.26
C ALA A 75 -9.32 -13.67 16.74
N ASN A 76 -9.46 -12.55 16.01
CA ASN A 76 -9.18 -12.53 14.57
C ASN A 76 -7.66 -12.62 14.31
N GLU A 77 -6.85 -11.88 15.07
CA GLU A 77 -5.39 -11.99 15.00
C GLU A 77 -4.92 -13.40 15.39
N MET A 78 -5.49 -13.99 16.44
CA MET A 78 -5.20 -15.37 16.83
C MET A 78 -5.50 -16.36 15.69
N ARG A 79 -6.63 -16.18 15.00
CA ARG A 79 -7.00 -17.03 13.85
C ARG A 79 -6.00 -16.90 12.70
N VAL A 80 -5.60 -15.68 12.35
CA VAL A 80 -4.62 -15.45 11.26
C VAL A 80 -3.26 -16.01 11.65
N LEU A 81 -2.82 -15.80 12.90
CA LEU A 81 -1.58 -16.36 13.42
C LEU A 81 -1.59 -17.89 13.32
N ALA A 82 -2.68 -18.55 13.75
CA ALA A 82 -2.81 -20.00 13.65
C ALA A 82 -2.75 -20.50 12.19
N LYS A 83 -3.43 -19.80 11.25
CA LYS A 83 -3.34 -20.12 9.82
C LYS A 83 -1.90 -20.01 9.29
N ILE A 84 -1.18 -18.96 9.68
CA ILE A 84 0.22 -18.74 9.25
C ILE A 84 1.14 -19.82 9.82
N ILE A 85 1.00 -20.18 11.10
CA ILE A 85 1.82 -21.22 11.73
C ILE A 85 1.63 -22.57 11.03
N VAL A 86 0.38 -22.97 10.76
CA VAL A 86 0.09 -24.21 10.03
C VAL A 86 0.66 -24.15 8.61
N TRP A 87 0.47 -23.03 7.93
CA TRP A 87 0.98 -22.81 6.58
C TRP A 87 2.51 -22.89 6.49
N GLN A 88 3.24 -22.39 7.49
CA GLN A 88 4.70 -22.48 7.54
C GLN A 88 5.25 -23.90 7.73
N LEU A 89 4.43 -24.87 8.14
CA LEU A 89 4.86 -26.27 8.23
C LEU A 89 5.10 -26.90 6.85
N GLU A 90 4.31 -26.49 5.86
CA GLU A 90 4.34 -27.05 4.50
C GLU A 90 4.90 -26.07 3.47
N ASN A 91 5.01 -24.78 3.81
CA ASN A 91 5.43 -23.76 2.88
C ASN A 91 6.60 -22.91 3.39
N THR A 92 7.68 -22.90 2.60
CA THR A 92 8.86 -22.07 2.84
C THR A 92 8.92 -20.84 1.94
N SER A 93 8.01 -20.66 0.96
CA SER A 93 8.06 -19.56 0.00
C SER A 93 7.81 -18.20 0.66
N GLY A 94 6.92 -18.16 1.65
CA GLY A 94 6.47 -16.93 2.30
C GLY A 94 5.51 -16.09 1.45
N ASP A 95 4.94 -16.65 0.38
CA ASP A 95 4.02 -15.98 -0.54
C ASP A 95 2.56 -16.02 -0.08
N ARG A 96 1.93 -14.84 0.08
CA ARG A 96 0.52 -14.70 0.49
C ARG A 96 -0.44 -15.55 -0.35
N ASN A 97 -0.18 -15.74 -1.65
CA ASN A 97 -1.12 -16.43 -2.54
C ASN A 97 -1.28 -17.91 -2.22
N GLU A 98 -0.34 -18.47 -1.45
CA GLU A 98 -0.39 -19.85 -0.97
C GLU A 98 -1.09 -19.93 0.41
N LEU A 99 -1.55 -18.80 0.96
CA LEU A 99 -2.26 -18.72 2.24
C LEU A 99 -3.73 -18.32 2.04
N ASN A 100 -4.65 -19.12 2.56
CA ASN A 100 -6.09 -18.86 2.41
C ASN A 100 -6.63 -17.85 3.44
N LEU A 101 -6.72 -16.58 3.02
CA LEU A 101 -7.31 -15.48 3.77
C LEU A 101 -8.69 -15.11 3.18
N THR A 102 -9.73 -15.62 3.81
CA THR A 102 -11.10 -15.62 3.28
C THR A 102 -11.84 -14.30 3.48
N GLY A 103 -11.43 -13.49 4.46
CA GLY A 103 -12.16 -12.29 4.88
C GLY A 103 -11.38 -10.97 4.74
N PRO A 104 -12.08 -9.81 4.70
CA PRO A 104 -11.44 -8.50 4.70
C PRO A 104 -10.63 -8.25 5.98
N ILE A 105 -11.11 -8.73 7.14
CA ILE A 105 -10.42 -8.62 8.43
C ILE A 105 -9.08 -9.39 8.39
N GLU A 106 -9.09 -10.61 7.83
CA GLU A 106 -7.87 -11.42 7.73
C GLU A 106 -6.83 -10.77 6.80
N ARG A 107 -7.28 -10.14 5.71
CA ARG A 107 -6.42 -9.36 4.80
C ARG A 107 -5.82 -8.12 5.46
N GLU A 108 -6.58 -7.45 6.32
CA GLU A 108 -6.09 -6.31 7.11
C GLU A 108 -5.02 -6.74 8.11
N ILE A 109 -5.24 -7.85 8.83
CA ILE A 109 -4.22 -8.42 9.72
C ILE A 109 -2.98 -8.83 8.93
N TRP A 110 -3.14 -9.40 7.74
CA TRP A 110 -2.01 -9.75 6.88
C TRP A 110 -1.17 -8.54 6.46
N SER A 111 -1.76 -7.39 6.10
CA SER A 111 -0.97 -6.20 5.75
C SER A 111 -0.01 -5.81 6.89
N ARG A 112 -0.48 -5.92 8.15
CA ARG A 112 0.35 -5.73 9.36
C ARG A 112 1.39 -6.82 9.61
N LEU A 113 1.28 -8.00 8.99
CA LEU A 113 2.26 -9.10 9.09
C LEU A 113 3.16 -9.20 7.87
N SER A 114 2.81 -8.51 6.78
CA SER A 114 3.53 -8.55 5.52
C SER A 114 4.83 -7.73 5.57
N ALA A 115 5.68 -7.90 4.55
CA ALA A 115 6.91 -7.14 4.35
C ALA A 115 6.67 -5.69 3.88
N GLU A 116 5.42 -5.23 3.86
CA GLU A 116 5.02 -3.85 3.61
C GLU A 116 5.47 -2.95 4.78
N ASP A 117 6.77 -2.66 4.81
CA ASP A 117 7.42 -1.73 5.70
C ASP A 117 8.43 -0.90 4.91
N ASP A 118 8.16 0.40 4.79
CA ASP A 118 9.03 1.31 4.06
C ASP A 118 10.36 1.56 4.81
N ALA A 119 10.36 1.37 6.14
CA ALA A 119 11.57 1.46 6.97
C ALA A 119 12.43 0.18 6.92
N CYS A 120 11.89 -0.93 6.41
CA CYS A 120 12.64 -2.17 6.28
C CYS A 120 13.61 -2.09 5.08
N THR A 121 14.85 -1.74 5.37
CA THR A 121 15.93 -1.71 4.39
C THR A 121 16.54 -3.11 4.18
N THR A 122 17.29 -3.26 3.09
CA THR A 122 18.03 -4.51 2.81
C THR A 122 19.06 -4.79 3.91
N GLU A 123 19.74 -3.76 4.41
CA GLU A 123 20.73 -3.88 5.48
C GLU A 123 20.10 -4.28 6.81
N THR A 124 19.02 -3.60 7.22
CA THR A 124 18.26 -3.94 8.44
C THR A 124 17.79 -5.39 8.40
N CYS A 125 17.25 -5.82 7.26
CA CYS A 125 16.72 -7.17 7.10
C CYS A 125 17.84 -8.23 7.11
N LEU A 126 18.97 -7.96 6.46
CA LEU A 126 20.14 -8.85 6.47
C LEU A 126 20.76 -8.96 7.85
N GLY A 127 20.94 -7.84 8.55
CA GLY A 127 21.52 -7.80 9.89
C GLY A 127 20.67 -8.55 10.92
N ARG A 128 19.34 -8.48 10.82
CA ARG A 128 18.43 -9.10 11.81
C ARG A 128 17.97 -10.51 11.44
N MET A 129 17.74 -10.78 10.16
CA MET A 129 17.14 -12.05 9.71
C MET A 129 18.12 -12.98 9.02
N GLY A 130 19.37 -12.57 8.78
CA GLY A 130 20.38 -13.41 8.12
C GLY A 130 19.97 -13.88 6.72
N GLY A 131 19.11 -13.12 6.03
CA GLY A 131 18.59 -13.47 4.70
C GLY A 131 17.38 -14.41 4.70
N ALA A 132 16.79 -14.75 5.86
CA ALA A 132 15.60 -15.60 5.93
C ALA A 132 14.31 -14.96 5.39
N CYS A 133 14.31 -13.63 5.16
CA CYS A 133 13.13 -12.90 4.68
C CYS A 133 12.70 -13.36 3.28
N PRO A 134 11.44 -13.82 3.10
CA PRO A 134 10.89 -14.22 1.81
C PRO A 134 11.04 -13.17 0.70
N PHE A 135 10.70 -11.91 1.01
CA PHE A 135 10.83 -10.81 0.05
C PHE A 135 12.29 -10.60 -0.37
N HIS A 136 13.23 -10.69 0.58
CA HIS A 136 14.65 -10.51 0.28
C HIS A 136 15.18 -11.64 -0.61
N ARG A 137 14.82 -12.89 -0.33
CA ARG A 137 15.17 -14.03 -1.20
C ARG A 137 14.60 -13.87 -2.61
N ALA A 138 13.36 -13.41 -2.75
CA ALA A 138 12.77 -13.10 -4.04
C ALA A 138 13.53 -11.96 -4.76
N LYS A 139 13.93 -10.91 -4.04
CA LYS A 139 14.72 -9.80 -4.59
C LYS A 139 16.12 -10.26 -5.05
N GLN A 140 16.79 -11.12 -4.30
CA GLN A 140 18.08 -11.72 -4.69
C GLN A 140 17.94 -12.65 -5.91
N ALA A 141 16.87 -13.46 -5.97
CA ALA A 141 16.57 -14.26 -7.16
C ALA A 141 16.31 -13.37 -8.39
N ALA A 142 15.58 -12.26 -8.21
CA ALA A 142 15.37 -11.28 -9.28
C ALA A 142 16.69 -10.68 -9.80
N GLN A 143 17.62 -10.34 -8.90
CA GLN A 143 18.95 -9.81 -9.26
C GLN A 143 19.83 -10.78 -10.06
N SER A 144 19.59 -12.08 -9.97
CA SER A 144 20.36 -13.10 -10.71
C SER A 144 19.58 -13.73 -11.88
N SER A 145 18.35 -13.28 -12.11
CA SER A 145 17.49 -13.82 -13.17
C SER A 145 17.81 -13.25 -14.56
N HIS A 146 17.72 -14.13 -15.58
CA HIS A 146 17.63 -13.73 -16.99
C HIS A 146 16.21 -13.24 -17.33
N LEU A 147 15.19 -13.89 -16.77
CA LEU A 147 13.79 -13.51 -16.92
C LEU A 147 13.21 -13.08 -15.57
N LEU A 148 12.76 -11.83 -15.48
CA LEU A 148 12.12 -11.29 -14.29
C LEU A 148 10.64 -11.06 -14.55
N ILE A 149 9.78 -11.82 -13.87
CA ILE A 149 8.33 -11.75 -14.03
C ILE A 149 7.74 -10.87 -12.93
N VAL A 150 6.94 -9.88 -13.31
CA VAL A 150 6.30 -8.90 -12.42
C VAL A 150 4.86 -8.64 -12.86
N ASN A 151 4.04 -7.97 -12.03
CA ASN A 151 2.76 -7.42 -12.53
C ASN A 151 2.97 -6.02 -13.11
N HIS A 152 1.99 -5.55 -13.89
CA HIS A 152 1.94 -4.18 -14.38
C HIS A 152 2.03 -3.15 -13.24
N ALA A 153 1.34 -3.38 -12.12
CA ALA A 153 1.38 -2.45 -10.99
C ALA A 153 2.80 -2.26 -10.43
N LEU A 154 3.59 -3.33 -10.28
CA LEU A 154 4.96 -3.24 -9.79
C LEU A 154 5.89 -2.62 -10.84
N LEU A 155 5.72 -2.93 -12.13
CA LEU A 155 6.46 -2.27 -13.21
C LEU A 155 6.20 -0.76 -13.23
N LEU A 156 4.94 -0.34 -13.10
CA LEU A 156 4.56 1.07 -13.10
C LEU A 156 5.08 1.81 -11.86
N SER A 157 5.08 1.14 -10.71
CA SER A 157 5.70 1.66 -9.48
C SER A 157 7.22 1.83 -9.61
N ASP A 158 7.89 0.93 -10.34
CA ASP A 158 9.32 1.06 -10.62
C ASP A 158 9.60 2.27 -11.52
N VAL A 159 8.83 2.44 -12.59
CA VAL A 159 8.95 3.58 -13.50
C VAL A 159 8.68 4.90 -12.77
N SER A 160 7.66 4.98 -11.92
CA SER A 160 7.33 6.20 -11.19
C SER A 160 8.37 6.61 -10.16
N THR A 161 9.13 5.64 -9.63
CA THR A 161 10.22 5.87 -8.67
C THR A 161 11.59 6.06 -9.32
N GLY A 162 11.65 6.08 -10.66
CA GLY A 162 12.88 6.23 -11.43
C GLY A 162 13.77 4.98 -11.42
N SER A 163 13.15 3.80 -11.58
CA SER A 163 13.81 2.49 -11.70
C SER A 163 14.63 2.08 -10.47
N LYS A 164 14.05 2.32 -9.28
CA LYS A 164 14.68 2.01 -7.97
C LYS A 164 14.15 0.73 -7.32
N VAL A 165 13.07 0.15 -7.84
CA VAL A 165 12.37 -0.97 -7.21
C VAL A 165 12.84 -2.29 -7.79
N LEU A 166 12.93 -2.37 -9.13
CA LEU A 166 13.37 -3.54 -9.86
C LEU A 166 14.89 -3.50 -10.09
N PRO A 167 15.55 -4.68 -10.17
CA PRO A 167 16.92 -4.77 -10.66
C PRO A 167 17.06 -4.21 -12.08
N GLU A 168 18.18 -3.56 -12.42
CA GLU A 168 18.41 -2.94 -13.75
C GLU A 168 18.01 -3.84 -14.93
N TYR A 169 17.34 -3.28 -15.92
CA TYR A 169 16.88 -3.99 -17.11
C TYR A 169 16.87 -3.05 -18.33
N ASP A 170 17.19 -3.62 -19.48
CA ASP A 170 17.16 -2.89 -20.77
C ASP A 170 15.91 -3.24 -21.59
N TYR A 171 15.32 -4.40 -21.33
CA TYR A 171 14.22 -4.96 -22.13
C TYR A 171 13.01 -5.26 -21.26
N VAL A 172 11.84 -4.81 -21.70
CA VAL A 172 10.55 -5.10 -21.07
C VAL A 172 9.59 -5.70 -22.09
N ILE A 173 8.85 -6.72 -21.67
CA ILE A 173 7.76 -7.33 -22.41
C ILE A 173 6.49 -7.07 -21.61
N ILE A 174 5.52 -6.45 -22.26
CA ILE A 174 4.21 -6.22 -21.68
C ILE A 174 3.29 -7.30 -22.22
N ASP A 175 3.01 -8.30 -21.39
CA ASP A 175 2.00 -9.31 -21.67
C ASP A 175 0.62 -8.75 -21.36
N GLU A 176 -0.40 -9.16 -22.10
CA GLU A 176 -1.77 -8.63 -21.99
C GLU A 176 -1.83 -7.08 -21.96
N ALA A 177 -1.05 -6.44 -22.84
CA ALA A 177 -0.87 -4.97 -22.88
C ALA A 177 -2.17 -4.15 -22.95
N HIS A 178 -3.27 -4.77 -23.40
CA HIS A 178 -4.59 -4.15 -23.38
C HIS A 178 -5.09 -3.79 -21.96
N HIS A 179 -4.53 -4.40 -20.91
CA HIS A 179 -4.79 -4.04 -19.52
C HIS A 179 -3.89 -2.92 -18.99
N MET A 180 -2.84 -2.52 -19.72
CA MET A 180 -1.84 -1.55 -19.24
C MET A 180 -2.45 -0.17 -18.93
N GLU A 181 -3.34 0.35 -19.77
CA GLU A 181 -3.97 1.66 -19.54
C GLU A 181 -4.75 1.70 -18.22
N SER A 182 -5.52 0.65 -17.95
CA SER A 182 -6.24 0.49 -16.69
C SER A 182 -5.28 0.33 -15.51
N ALA A 183 -4.16 -0.38 -15.69
CA ALA A 183 -3.14 -0.54 -14.66
C ALA A 183 -2.42 0.78 -14.35
N VAL A 184 -2.11 1.60 -15.36
CA VAL A 184 -1.50 2.91 -15.18
C VAL A 184 -2.48 3.86 -14.48
N THR A 185 -3.73 3.88 -14.93
CA THR A 185 -4.77 4.70 -14.29
C THR A 185 -4.92 4.31 -12.84
N ASN A 186 -5.03 3.01 -12.52
CA ASN A 186 -5.15 2.54 -11.15
C ASN A 186 -3.91 2.84 -10.30
N ALA A 187 -2.71 2.63 -10.84
CA ALA A 187 -1.45 2.88 -10.13
C ALA A 187 -1.22 4.37 -9.83
N LEU A 188 -1.74 5.26 -10.68
CA LEU A 188 -1.65 6.70 -10.49
C LEU A 188 -2.91 7.31 -9.85
N SER A 189 -3.98 6.52 -9.69
CA SER A 189 -5.20 6.98 -9.06
C SER A 189 -5.13 6.89 -7.55
N PHE A 190 -5.60 7.94 -6.89
CA PHE A 190 -5.91 7.96 -5.49
C PHE A 190 -7.38 7.58 -5.29
N ARG A 191 -7.66 6.76 -4.27
CA ARG A 191 -9.02 6.44 -3.83
C ARG A 191 -9.08 6.41 -2.30
N MET A 192 -10.05 7.11 -1.73
CA MET A 192 -10.30 7.12 -0.30
C MET A 192 -11.78 6.98 0.01
N THR A 193 -12.09 6.10 0.96
CA THR A 193 -13.41 5.98 1.60
C THR A 193 -13.32 6.36 3.07
N GLN A 194 -14.47 6.63 3.70
CA GLN A 194 -14.55 6.83 5.15
C GLN A 194 -13.88 5.69 5.93
N ASN A 195 -14.12 4.44 5.52
CA ASN A 195 -13.53 3.25 6.15
C ASN A 195 -12.00 3.22 6.09
N ASP A 196 -11.39 3.83 5.06
CA ASP A 196 -9.94 3.89 4.94
C ASP A 196 -9.36 4.85 5.99
N LEU A 197 -10.00 6.00 6.21
CA LEU A 197 -9.63 6.95 7.26
C LEU A 197 -9.89 6.38 8.66
N ASP A 198 -11.05 5.76 8.88
CA ASP A 198 -11.37 5.08 10.14
C ASP A 198 -10.36 3.96 10.47
N ARG A 199 -9.88 3.23 9.45
CA ARG A 199 -8.84 2.21 9.65
C ARG A 199 -7.51 2.84 10.05
N MET A 200 -7.10 3.93 9.40
CA MET A 200 -5.88 4.66 9.77
C MET A 200 -5.93 5.17 11.22
N LEU A 201 -7.09 5.69 11.66
CA LEU A 201 -7.28 6.16 13.03
C LEU A 201 -7.30 5.02 14.05
N LYS A 202 -7.92 3.88 13.71
CA LYS A 202 -7.86 2.66 14.55
C LYS A 202 -6.46 2.07 14.64
N GLU A 203 -5.70 2.11 13.55
CA GLU A 203 -4.31 1.68 13.50
C GLU A 203 -3.42 2.55 14.41
N LEU A 204 -3.61 3.88 14.37
CA LEU A 204 -2.98 4.81 15.30
C LEU A 204 -3.31 4.44 16.75
N GLY A 205 -4.59 4.21 17.02
CA GLY A 205 -5.12 3.89 18.34
C GLY A 205 -4.95 5.05 19.34
N GLY A 206 -4.70 4.71 20.59
CA GLY A 206 -4.54 5.69 21.66
C GLY A 206 -3.58 5.20 22.74
N SER A 207 -3.52 5.87 23.88
CA SER A 207 -2.51 5.55 24.91
C SER A 207 -2.54 4.11 25.48
N SER A 208 -3.59 3.32 25.21
CA SER A 208 -3.71 1.94 25.67
C SER A 208 -3.84 0.90 24.54
N ALA A 209 -3.88 1.31 23.27
CA ALA A 209 -4.09 0.41 22.13
C ALA A 209 -3.52 0.98 20.82
N GLY A 210 -3.37 0.14 19.80
CA GLY A 210 -2.84 0.57 18.49
C GLY A 210 -1.35 0.89 18.52
N LEU A 211 -0.90 1.78 17.62
CA LEU A 211 0.49 2.19 17.55
C LEU A 211 0.94 3.00 18.77
N LEU A 212 0.12 3.95 19.22
CA LEU A 212 0.43 4.80 20.36
C LEU A 212 0.54 4.00 21.66
N GLY A 213 -0.36 3.03 21.89
CA GLY A 213 -0.28 2.15 23.06
C GLY A 213 0.96 1.28 23.05
N ARG A 214 1.27 0.63 21.91
CA ARG A 214 2.48 -0.18 21.74
C ARG A 214 3.75 0.63 21.97
N MET A 215 3.82 1.84 21.39
CA MET A 215 4.92 2.78 21.62
C MET A 215 5.16 3.03 23.11
N LEU A 216 4.11 3.30 23.88
CA LEU A 216 4.22 3.56 25.31
C LEU A 216 4.65 2.29 26.08
N THR A 217 4.16 1.12 25.71
CA THR A 217 4.59 -0.16 26.30
C THR A 217 6.07 -0.42 26.02
N ASP A 218 6.50 -0.29 24.77
CA ASP A 218 7.87 -0.62 24.35
C ASP A 218 8.89 0.34 24.97
N THR A 219 8.50 1.59 25.24
CA THR A 219 9.38 2.63 25.79
C THR A 219 9.33 2.76 27.32
N HIS A 220 8.36 2.15 28.00
CA HIS A 220 8.12 2.35 29.45
C HIS A 220 9.37 2.10 30.30
N ASP A 221 10.03 0.97 30.10
CA ASP A 221 11.21 0.56 30.90
C ASP A 221 12.53 1.09 30.32
N SER A 222 12.48 1.67 29.12
CA SER A 222 13.66 2.15 28.38
C SER A 222 13.96 3.62 28.63
N LEU A 223 12.94 4.41 29.00
CA LEU A 223 13.04 5.86 29.12
C LEU A 223 13.15 6.34 30.57
N ARG A 224 13.81 7.50 30.74
CA ARG A 224 13.75 8.21 32.02
C ARG A 224 12.30 8.67 32.27
N PRO A 225 11.84 8.71 33.53
CA PRO A 225 10.44 9.08 33.84
C PRO A 225 9.98 10.41 33.25
N ALA A 226 10.88 11.40 33.15
CA ALA A 226 10.57 12.70 32.55
C ALA A 226 10.31 12.61 31.03
N ASP A 227 11.16 11.87 30.30
CA ASP A 227 11.03 11.70 28.85
C ASP A 227 9.82 10.83 28.51
N PHE A 228 9.58 9.77 29.31
CA PHE A 228 8.39 8.95 29.20
C PHE A 228 7.11 9.79 29.42
N GLY A 229 7.12 10.67 30.43
CA GLY A 229 6.00 11.59 30.69
C GLY A 229 5.72 12.53 29.51
N LEU A 230 6.76 13.04 28.84
CA LEU A 230 6.62 13.86 27.63
C LEU A 230 6.03 13.05 26.47
N LEU A 231 6.52 11.82 26.26
CA LEU A 231 6.00 10.93 25.23
C LEU A 231 4.52 10.57 25.47
N GLN A 232 4.16 10.29 26.72
CA GLN A 232 2.79 10.04 27.13
C GLN A 232 1.88 11.26 26.90
N GLN A 233 2.37 12.47 27.17
CA GLN A 233 1.64 13.71 26.89
C GLN A 233 1.40 13.90 25.38
N LYS A 234 2.42 13.68 24.55
CA LYS A 234 2.28 13.74 23.08
C LYS A 234 1.33 12.68 22.55
N SER A 235 1.42 11.44 23.05
CA SER A 235 0.51 10.35 22.71
C SER A 235 -0.94 10.68 23.05
N LYS A 236 -1.19 11.26 24.24
CA LYS A 236 -2.53 11.70 24.64
C LYS A 236 -3.06 12.78 23.69
N ARG A 237 -2.25 13.78 23.36
CA ARG A 237 -2.63 14.84 22.41
C ARG A 237 -2.98 14.28 21.04
N ALA A 238 -2.18 13.34 20.52
CA ALA A 238 -2.46 12.67 19.26
C ALA A 238 -3.77 11.85 19.33
N THR A 239 -4.04 11.20 20.45
CA THR A 239 -5.29 10.45 20.69
C THR A 239 -6.52 11.38 20.63
N ASP A 240 -6.46 12.53 21.32
CA ASP A 240 -7.55 13.51 21.34
C ASP A 240 -7.81 14.10 19.94
N GLN A 241 -6.73 14.40 19.19
CA GLN A 241 -6.80 14.88 17.81
C GLN A 241 -7.38 13.83 16.87
N ALA A 242 -6.98 12.57 17.01
CA ALA A 242 -7.48 11.46 16.21
C ALA A 242 -8.98 11.22 16.45
N PHE A 243 -9.43 11.31 17.70
CA PHE A 243 -10.85 11.21 18.05
C PHE A 243 -11.66 12.34 17.40
N ARG A 244 -11.17 13.59 17.47
CA ARG A 244 -11.83 14.72 16.81
C ARG A 244 -11.90 14.54 15.28
N LEU A 245 -10.81 14.09 14.68
CA LEU A 245 -10.74 13.80 13.24
C LEU A 245 -11.74 12.72 12.83
N GLU A 246 -11.93 11.68 13.64
CA GLU A 246 -12.93 10.63 13.40
C GLU A 246 -14.35 11.20 13.35
N GLN A 247 -14.72 12.10 14.27
CA GLN A 247 -16.06 12.71 14.30
C GLN A 247 -16.29 13.62 13.09
N LEU A 248 -15.33 14.50 12.79
CA LEU A 248 -15.43 15.40 11.64
C LEU A 248 -15.47 14.64 10.31
N SER A 249 -14.68 13.57 10.19
CA SER A 249 -14.72 12.66 9.04
C SER A 249 -16.11 12.06 8.85
N LYS A 250 -16.74 11.55 9.93
CA LYS A 250 -18.10 10.99 9.88
C LYS A 250 -19.12 12.03 9.42
N GLU A 251 -19.04 13.24 9.95
CA GLU A 251 -19.92 14.35 9.58
C GLU A 251 -19.78 14.71 8.10
N PHE A 252 -18.53 14.89 7.64
CA PHE A 252 -18.22 15.15 6.23
C PHE A 252 -18.77 14.07 5.30
N PHE A 253 -18.50 12.79 5.56
CA PHE A 253 -18.96 11.70 4.71
C PHE A 253 -20.49 11.51 4.76
N SER A 254 -21.13 11.81 5.90
CA SER A 254 -22.59 11.81 6.03
C SER A 254 -23.21 12.89 5.15
N TYR A 255 -22.75 14.14 5.29
CA TYR A 255 -23.23 15.25 4.48
C TYR A 255 -22.96 15.03 2.99
N LEU A 256 -21.80 14.46 2.65
CA LEU A 256 -21.48 14.11 1.27
C LEU A 256 -22.41 13.02 0.71
N GLY A 257 -22.83 12.07 1.54
CA GLY A 257 -23.87 11.10 1.17
C GLY A 257 -25.21 11.77 0.85
N GLU A 258 -25.63 12.73 1.67
CA GLU A 258 -26.87 13.51 1.47
C GLU A 258 -26.80 14.39 0.21
N PHE A 259 -25.69 15.11 0.02
CA PHE A 259 -25.42 15.91 -1.17
C PHE A 259 -25.54 15.06 -2.43
N ILE A 260 -24.92 13.87 -2.47
CA ILE A 260 -25.01 12.98 -3.63
C ILE A 260 -26.41 12.41 -3.81
N ALA A 261 -27.10 12.07 -2.73
CA ALA A 261 -28.48 11.58 -2.82
C ALA A 261 -29.39 12.60 -3.52
N ALA A 262 -29.23 13.90 -3.20
CA ALA A 262 -29.95 14.98 -3.88
C ALA A 262 -29.58 15.06 -5.38
N GLN A 263 -28.31 14.90 -5.76
CA GLN A 263 -27.90 14.89 -7.17
C GLN A 263 -28.39 13.67 -7.96
N ARG A 264 -28.79 12.59 -7.27
CA ARG A 264 -29.31 11.36 -7.87
C ARG A 264 -30.83 11.33 -7.97
N GLU A 265 -31.52 12.33 -7.43
CA GLU A 265 -32.98 12.36 -7.40
C GLU A 265 -33.56 12.26 -8.83
N GLY A 266 -34.42 11.26 -9.06
CA GLY A 266 -35.00 10.97 -10.38
C GLY A 266 -34.18 10.06 -11.30
N GLN A 267 -32.98 9.61 -10.91
CA GLN A 267 -32.20 8.63 -11.68
C GLN A 267 -32.59 7.18 -11.31
N GLN A 268 -32.73 6.31 -12.32
CA GLN A 268 -32.97 4.88 -12.08
C GLN A 268 -31.76 4.24 -11.37
N GLN A 269 -32.02 3.43 -10.34
CA GLN A 269 -31.00 2.58 -9.71
C GLN A 269 -30.55 1.51 -10.72
N ASN A 270 -29.44 1.77 -11.40
CA ASN A 270 -28.75 0.80 -12.24
C ASN A 270 -27.78 -0.05 -11.40
N ASN A 271 -27.49 -1.26 -11.87
CA ASN A 271 -26.50 -2.17 -11.27
C ASN A 271 -25.03 -1.69 -11.41
N TYR A 272 -24.80 -0.49 -11.95
CA TYR A 272 -23.48 0.10 -12.18
C TYR A 272 -23.15 1.16 -11.11
N SER A 273 -21.85 1.36 -10.85
CA SER A 273 -21.44 2.43 -9.94
C SER A 273 -21.83 3.79 -10.53
N TRP A 274 -22.35 4.65 -9.65
CA TRP A 274 -22.66 6.02 -10.02
C TRP A 274 -21.42 6.88 -9.79
N GLN A 275 -21.10 7.74 -10.75
CA GLN A 275 -19.93 8.61 -10.69
C GLN A 275 -20.30 10.05 -11.02
N MET A 276 -19.73 10.98 -10.26
CA MET A 276 -19.85 12.41 -10.51
C MET A 276 -18.48 13.05 -10.56
N ARG A 277 -18.16 13.68 -11.70
CA ARG A 277 -16.92 14.43 -11.88
C ARG A 277 -17.00 15.77 -11.14
N ILE A 278 -15.92 16.11 -10.44
CA ILE A 278 -15.78 17.41 -9.78
C ILE A 278 -15.17 18.39 -10.78
N THR A 279 -16.03 19.12 -11.46
CA THR A 279 -15.68 20.17 -12.42
C THR A 279 -15.93 21.55 -11.81
N PRO A 280 -15.47 22.66 -12.42
CA PRO A 280 -15.83 24.00 -11.96
C PRO A 280 -17.35 24.22 -11.83
N ALA A 281 -18.15 23.61 -12.70
CA ALA A 281 -19.62 23.66 -12.62
C ALA A 281 -20.20 22.80 -11.49
N ALA A 282 -19.56 21.69 -11.14
CA ALA A 282 -20.00 20.88 -10.00
C ALA A 282 -19.81 21.63 -8.67
N ARG A 283 -18.80 22.50 -8.59
CA ARG A 283 -18.52 23.32 -7.41
C ARG A 283 -19.52 24.45 -7.17
N THR A 284 -20.36 24.76 -8.16
CA THR A 284 -21.43 25.77 -8.00
C THR A 284 -22.76 25.16 -7.59
N LEU A 285 -22.81 23.84 -7.36
CA LEU A 285 -24.02 23.15 -6.92
C LEU A 285 -24.37 23.54 -5.48
N GLN A 286 -25.67 23.63 -5.20
CA GLN A 286 -26.16 23.91 -3.85
C GLN A 286 -25.65 22.85 -2.86
N GLY A 287 -25.08 23.30 -1.73
CA GLY A 287 -24.48 22.43 -0.71
C GLY A 287 -22.98 22.13 -0.92
N TRP A 288 -22.37 22.59 -2.03
CA TRP A 288 -20.93 22.42 -2.23
C TRP A 288 -20.08 23.24 -1.24
N ASP A 289 -20.49 24.48 -0.94
CA ASP A 289 -19.77 25.33 0.01
C ASP A 289 -19.72 24.71 1.42
N ASP A 290 -20.78 24.02 1.83
CA ASP A 290 -20.82 23.28 3.11
C ASP A 290 -19.87 22.07 3.08
N LEU A 291 -19.73 21.38 1.94
CA LEU A 291 -18.74 20.31 1.77
C LEU A 291 -17.31 20.83 1.88
N GLU A 292 -17.00 21.96 1.23
CA GLU A 292 -15.69 22.60 1.33
C GLU A 292 -15.41 23.00 2.79
N MET A 293 -16.39 23.59 3.48
CA MET A 293 -16.26 23.97 4.88
C MET A 293 -16.01 22.77 5.81
N LEU A 294 -16.81 21.70 5.69
CA LEU A 294 -16.66 20.47 6.47
C LEU A 294 -15.31 19.81 6.21
N TRP A 295 -14.90 19.71 4.94
CA TRP A 295 -13.57 19.20 4.61
C TRP A 295 -12.46 20.10 5.16
N GLY A 296 -12.63 21.43 5.16
CA GLY A 296 -11.68 22.36 5.74
C GLY A 296 -11.39 22.06 7.21
N GLN A 297 -12.41 21.73 7.99
CA GLN A 297 -12.26 21.34 9.40
C GLN A 297 -11.56 19.97 9.56
N VAL A 298 -11.87 19.02 8.68
CA VAL A 298 -11.17 17.71 8.60
C VAL A 298 -9.70 17.93 8.30
N SER A 299 -9.38 18.70 7.25
CA SER A 299 -8.04 19.02 6.78
C SER A 299 -7.21 19.68 7.88
N GLU A 300 -7.74 20.74 8.50
CA GLU A 300 -7.04 21.45 9.59
C GLU A 300 -6.75 20.50 10.76
N THR A 301 -7.73 19.70 11.19
CA THR A 301 -7.53 18.75 12.30
C THR A 301 -6.51 17.67 11.93
N MET A 302 -6.51 17.20 10.68
CA MET A 302 -5.59 16.20 10.16
C MET A 302 -4.16 16.72 10.07
N GLU A 303 -3.95 17.96 9.62
CA GLU A 303 -2.64 18.62 9.60
C GLU A 303 -2.05 18.78 11.01
N VAL A 304 -2.87 19.20 11.98
CA VAL A 304 -2.42 19.33 13.37
C VAL A 304 -2.07 17.97 13.96
N LEU A 305 -2.83 16.91 13.66
CA LEU A 305 -2.49 15.55 14.06
C LEU A 305 -1.18 15.09 13.41
N LEU A 306 -1.02 15.23 12.09
CA LEU A 306 0.19 14.88 11.36
C LEU A 306 1.43 15.54 11.94
N LYS A 307 1.33 16.82 12.33
CA LYS A 307 2.42 17.53 13.02
C LYS A 307 2.76 16.90 14.37
N THR A 308 1.76 16.54 15.19
CA THR A 308 2.01 15.84 16.46
C THR A 308 2.67 14.47 16.22
N LEU A 309 2.24 13.73 15.19
CA LEU A 309 2.82 12.43 14.85
C LEU A 309 4.26 12.56 14.35
N ASP A 310 4.59 13.59 13.58
CA ASP A 310 5.96 13.88 13.14
C ASP A 310 6.88 14.22 14.33
N GLU A 311 6.39 14.97 15.33
CA GLU A 311 7.13 15.20 16.57
C GLU A 311 7.40 13.89 17.34
N ILE A 312 6.42 12.98 17.39
CA ILE A 312 6.60 11.65 18.00
C ILE A 312 7.60 10.82 17.20
N TYR A 313 7.49 10.80 15.88
CA TYR A 313 8.39 10.06 14.99
C TYR A 313 9.84 10.50 15.16
N LYS A 314 10.09 11.82 15.23
CA LYS A 314 11.42 12.38 15.50
C LYS A 314 11.97 11.96 16.85
N ALA A 315 11.14 12.01 17.90
CA ALA A 315 11.54 11.55 19.23
C ALA A 315 11.92 10.05 19.23
N LEU A 316 11.16 9.20 18.53
CA LEU A 316 11.52 7.79 18.38
C LEU A 316 12.83 7.60 17.59
N GLY A 317 13.10 8.44 16.59
CA GLY A 317 14.35 8.42 15.84
C GLY A 317 15.58 8.77 16.69
N GLU A 318 15.44 9.72 17.61
CA GLU A 318 16.48 10.05 18.60
C GLU A 318 16.75 8.84 19.51
N LEU A 319 15.70 8.21 20.04
CA LEU A 319 15.83 7.01 20.88
C LEU A 319 16.47 5.83 20.16
N TYR A 320 16.10 5.61 18.90
CA TYR A 320 16.73 4.59 18.08
C TYR A 320 18.23 4.85 17.90
N SER A 321 18.60 6.12 17.67
CA SER A 321 20.00 6.53 17.54
C SER A 321 20.80 6.36 18.84
N ASP A 322 20.13 6.48 19.99
CA ASP A 322 20.70 6.24 21.32
C ASP A 322 20.80 4.75 21.70
N GLY A 323 20.42 3.84 20.79
CA GLY A 323 20.56 2.38 20.97
C GLY A 323 19.30 1.66 21.44
N HIS A 324 18.15 2.34 21.52
CA HIS A 324 16.86 1.71 21.83
C HIS A 324 16.27 1.01 20.59
N GLU A 325 16.84 -0.14 20.23
CA GLU A 325 16.46 -0.88 19.02
C GLU A 325 15.01 -1.40 19.00
N ASN A 326 14.35 -1.47 20.16
CA ASN A 326 12.97 -1.89 20.34
C ASN A 326 11.95 -0.92 19.72
N VAL A 327 12.29 0.36 19.54
CA VAL A 327 11.35 1.34 18.95
C VAL A 327 11.25 1.27 17.43
N GLU A 328 12.13 0.52 16.76
CA GLU A 328 12.23 0.47 15.29
C GLU A 328 10.92 0.04 14.63
N ASP A 329 10.26 -1.00 15.16
CA ASP A 329 9.00 -1.54 14.61
C ASP A 329 7.87 -0.52 14.70
N VAL A 330 7.75 0.17 15.83
CA VAL A 330 6.76 1.21 16.06
C VAL A 330 7.06 2.42 15.16
N MET A 331 8.32 2.82 15.06
CA MET A 331 8.76 3.94 14.22
C MET A 331 8.44 3.69 12.74
N GLY A 332 8.77 2.51 12.20
CA GLY A 332 8.46 2.16 10.80
C GLY A 332 6.96 2.12 10.51
N SER A 333 6.18 1.58 11.46
CA SER A 333 4.71 1.55 11.35
C SER A 333 4.10 2.95 11.42
N LEU A 334 4.61 3.81 12.32
CA LEU A 334 4.18 5.20 12.44
C LEU A 334 4.52 6.02 11.19
N GLY A 335 5.73 5.86 10.64
CA GLY A 335 6.14 6.53 9.40
C GLY A 335 5.26 6.15 8.21
N THR A 336 4.92 4.86 8.09
CA THR A 336 3.98 4.37 7.06
C THR A 336 2.59 5.00 7.23
N LEU A 337 2.09 5.09 8.46
CA LEU A 337 0.80 5.70 8.75
C LEU A 337 0.80 7.20 8.43
N ILE A 338 1.83 7.95 8.84
CA ILE A 338 1.99 9.38 8.54
C ILE A 338 1.93 9.59 7.03
N ARG A 339 2.71 8.84 6.25
CA ARG A 339 2.72 8.94 4.78
C ARG A 339 1.33 8.73 4.19
N ARG A 340 0.64 7.65 4.57
CA ARG A 340 -0.72 7.34 4.09
C ARG A 340 -1.73 8.44 4.44
N MET A 341 -1.63 9.00 5.64
CA MET A 341 -2.46 10.12 6.07
C MET A 341 -2.15 11.39 5.26
N THR A 342 -0.87 11.71 5.03
CA THR A 342 -0.48 12.85 4.17
C THR A 342 -0.98 12.69 2.74
N GLU A 343 -0.83 11.51 2.13
CA GLU A 343 -1.36 11.23 0.79
C GLU A 343 -2.88 11.42 0.73
N ALA A 344 -3.59 10.97 1.76
CA ALA A 344 -5.04 11.11 1.88
C ALA A 344 -5.49 12.56 2.02
N GLU A 345 -4.82 13.32 2.87
CA GLU A 345 -5.05 14.76 3.06
C GLU A 345 -4.83 15.48 1.72
N THR A 346 -3.66 15.32 1.10
CA THR A 346 -3.29 16.07 -0.10
C THR A 346 -4.23 15.78 -1.27
N ALA A 347 -4.62 14.52 -1.48
CA ALA A 347 -5.49 14.16 -2.58
C ALA A 347 -6.93 14.67 -2.39
N ALA A 348 -7.48 14.58 -1.18
CA ALA A 348 -8.83 15.07 -0.90
C ALA A 348 -8.89 16.60 -0.78
N SER A 349 -7.87 17.26 -0.22
CA SER A 349 -7.73 18.72 -0.26
C SER A 349 -7.54 19.26 -1.67
N GLY A 350 -6.85 18.51 -2.55
CA GLY A 350 -6.83 18.80 -3.97
C GLY A 350 -8.23 18.73 -4.59
N MET A 351 -9.05 17.75 -4.23
CA MET A 351 -10.44 17.67 -4.69
C MET A 351 -11.31 18.81 -4.16
N MET A 352 -11.15 19.21 -2.89
CA MET A 352 -12.07 20.16 -2.27
C MET A 352 -11.64 21.62 -2.40
N HIS A 353 -10.38 21.96 -2.15
CA HIS A 353 -9.95 23.37 -2.14
C HIS A 353 -9.05 23.75 -3.30
N ASN A 354 -8.08 22.90 -3.64
CA ASN A 354 -6.97 23.26 -4.54
C ASN A 354 -6.87 22.27 -5.73
N PRO A 355 -7.83 22.28 -6.68
CA PRO A 355 -7.81 21.33 -7.79
C PRO A 355 -6.59 21.50 -8.67
N SER A 356 -5.86 20.40 -8.89
CA SER A 356 -4.78 20.34 -9.87
C SER A 356 -5.35 20.26 -11.29
N ASN A 357 -4.77 21.04 -12.21
CA ASN A 357 -5.09 20.96 -13.64
C ASN A 357 -4.59 19.65 -14.30
N GLU A 358 -3.71 18.92 -13.62
CA GLU A 358 -3.15 17.65 -14.10
C GLU A 358 -3.95 16.43 -13.60
N LEU A 359 -4.94 16.63 -12.72
CA LEU A 359 -5.75 15.56 -12.14
C LEU A 359 -7.24 15.70 -12.52
N ILE A 360 -7.91 14.57 -12.69
CA ILE A 360 -9.35 14.46 -12.73
C ILE A 360 -9.81 13.97 -11.36
N TYR A 361 -10.81 14.64 -10.81
CA TYR A 361 -11.44 14.29 -9.55
C TYR A 361 -12.86 13.79 -9.78
N TRP A 362 -13.26 12.72 -9.11
CA TRP A 362 -14.63 12.25 -9.12
C TRP A 362 -15.02 11.57 -7.82
N ILE A 363 -16.31 11.61 -7.54
CA ILE A 363 -16.92 10.88 -6.43
C ILE A 363 -17.63 9.67 -7.01
N GLU A 364 -17.44 8.52 -6.39
CA GLU A 364 -18.05 7.26 -6.82
C GLU A 364 -18.89 6.65 -5.71
N VAL A 365 -20.11 6.22 -6.06
CA VAL A 365 -21.01 5.48 -5.20
C VAL A 365 -21.21 4.07 -5.77
N ASN A 366 -20.92 3.08 -4.93
CA ASN A 366 -21.17 1.67 -5.22
C ASN A 366 -22.64 1.43 -5.64
N PRO A 367 -22.94 0.48 -6.56
CA PRO A 367 -24.30 0.09 -6.95
C PRO A 367 -25.28 -0.15 -5.78
N ARG A 368 -24.80 -0.70 -4.65
CA ARG A 368 -25.58 -0.94 -3.42
C ARG A 368 -25.83 0.31 -2.59
N GLY A 369 -25.26 1.47 -2.96
CA GLY A 369 -25.42 2.75 -2.27
C GLY A 369 -24.66 2.89 -0.94
N GLU A 370 -24.09 1.79 -0.42
CA GLU A 370 -23.51 1.75 0.94
C GLU A 370 -22.10 2.37 1.07
N ARG A 371 -21.41 2.60 -0.05
CA ARG A 371 -19.99 3.02 -0.01
C ARG A 371 -19.70 4.09 -1.02
N LEU A 372 -19.23 5.21 -0.48
CA LEU A 372 -18.78 6.40 -1.20
C LEU A 372 -17.26 6.44 -1.20
N SER A 373 -16.67 6.80 -2.34
CA SER A 373 -15.23 7.06 -2.48
C SER A 373 -14.95 8.40 -3.14
N LEU A 374 -13.96 9.11 -2.61
CA LEU A 374 -13.28 10.22 -3.26
C LEU A 374 -12.16 9.66 -4.11
N ASN A 375 -12.09 10.05 -5.38
CA ASN A 375 -11.09 9.55 -6.31
C ASN A 375 -10.39 10.70 -7.05
N ALA A 376 -9.10 10.52 -7.32
CA ALA A 376 -8.32 11.40 -8.19
C ALA A 376 -7.46 10.54 -9.11
N ALA A 377 -7.26 10.94 -10.37
CA ALA A 377 -6.32 10.28 -11.28
C ALA A 377 -5.73 11.29 -12.27
N PRO A 378 -4.54 11.05 -12.84
CA PRO A 378 -3.98 11.95 -13.84
C PRO A 378 -4.88 12.12 -15.05
N LEU A 379 -5.07 13.37 -15.47
CA LEU A 379 -5.77 13.72 -16.72
C LEU A 379 -5.03 13.18 -17.95
N ARG A 380 -3.71 13.05 -17.85
CA ARG A 380 -2.85 12.50 -18.91
C ARG A 380 -2.09 11.31 -18.38
N VAL A 381 -2.43 10.14 -18.91
CA VAL A 381 -1.76 8.88 -18.63
C VAL A 381 -0.78 8.60 -19.78
N GLY A 382 0.24 9.46 -19.94
CA GLY A 382 1.25 9.28 -20.98
C GLY A 382 2.22 10.45 -21.14
N PRO A 383 3.45 10.23 -21.63
CA PRO A 383 4.39 11.31 -21.86
C PRO A 383 4.05 12.07 -23.16
N ALA A 384 3.87 13.39 -23.02
CA ALA A 384 4.45 14.32 -23.99
C ALA A 384 5.98 14.27 -23.84
N ARG A 385 6.60 13.17 -24.27
CA ARG A 385 8.05 12.99 -24.49
C ARG A 385 8.25 11.68 -25.27
N SER A 386 8.12 11.77 -26.59
CA SER A 386 8.66 10.78 -27.51
C SER A 386 10.18 10.73 -27.35
N LYS A 387 10.72 9.67 -26.72
CA LYS A 387 12.09 9.15 -26.94
C LYS A 387 12.30 7.87 -26.14
N THR A 388 11.43 6.88 -26.39
CA THR A 388 11.80 5.48 -26.15
C THR A 388 11.31 4.71 -27.35
N SER A 389 12.24 4.40 -28.24
CA SER A 389 12.00 3.57 -29.41
C SER A 389 11.59 2.19 -28.91
N LEU A 390 10.31 1.85 -29.03
CA LEU A 390 9.87 0.47 -29.00
C LEU A 390 10.44 -0.19 -30.27
N VAL A 391 11.33 -1.17 -30.09
CA VAL A 391 11.78 -2.10 -31.14
C VAL A 391 11.11 -3.44 -30.88
#